data_AF-A0A368KKC7-F1
#
_entry.id   AF-A0A368KKC7-F1
#
_cell.length_a   1.000
_cell.length_b   1.000
_cell.length_c   1.000
_cell.angle_alpha   90.00
_cell.angle_beta   90.00
_cell.angle_gamma   90.00
#
_symmetry.space_group_name_H-M   'P 1'
#
loop_
_entity.id
_entity.type
_entity.pdbx_description
1 polymer ?
#
loop_
_entity_poly.entity_id
_entity_poly.type
_entity_poly.pdbx_seq_one_letter_code
_entity_poly.pdbx_strand_id
1 'polypeptide(L)'
;MPELAEKSEPTINESGQSFRLRFSLAAMLGIITILAAIFGYLGYYRPAQAIVSYQVATIPTQQLDAIGLTFNAIEGSPYRWAEVNDFDLATFTPEDNRTQQPFSVRKTAISSWPMEAASYVDIRFVDTQTEDGRPMRVIETSQFTGFMGTRKAGLNLQLRLELNVSHQYPDFPNAPKDYLPQLKTAEGKIFYEGAMPGGDLLFIAPISNDVYHAVLVSAKPVDKQSSTTTQPNR
;
A
#
# COMPACT_ATOMS: atom_id res chain seq x y z
N MET A 1 -59.21 82.04 -24.78
CA MET A 1 -57.81 82.24 -24.31
C MET A 1 -57.93 82.64 -22.85
N PRO A 2 -57.41 81.84 -21.91
CA PRO A 2 -55.97 81.79 -21.63
C PRO A 2 -55.39 80.40 -21.28
N GLU A 3 -54.05 80.40 -21.19
CA GLU A 3 -53.13 79.60 -20.37
C GLU A 3 -52.89 78.09 -20.61
N LEU A 4 -51.68 77.84 -21.12
CA LEU A 4 -50.87 76.63 -21.00
C LEU A 4 -50.49 76.39 -19.53
N ALA A 5 -50.64 75.14 -19.06
CA ALA A 5 -49.90 74.61 -17.92
C ALA A 5 -49.53 73.14 -18.17
N GLU A 6 -48.24 72.95 -18.43
CA GLU A 6 -47.36 71.79 -18.16
C GLU A 6 -47.96 70.39 -18.00
N LYS A 7 -47.63 69.54 -18.98
CA LYS A 7 -47.51 68.08 -18.82
C LYS A 7 -46.34 67.78 -17.88
N SER A 8 -46.62 67.19 -16.73
CA SER A 8 -45.64 66.46 -15.93
C SER A 8 -45.56 65.02 -16.44
N GLU A 9 -44.49 64.69 -17.17
CA GLU A 9 -44.09 63.31 -17.43
C GLU A 9 -43.45 62.73 -16.16
N PRO A 10 -43.82 61.51 -15.73
CA PRO A 10 -43.14 60.86 -14.63
C PRO A 10 -41.76 60.40 -15.08
N THR A 11 -40.73 60.94 -14.43
CA THR A 11 -39.33 60.55 -14.56
C THR A 11 -39.19 59.06 -14.23
N ILE A 12 -38.91 58.25 -15.24
CA ILE A 12 -38.53 56.84 -15.08
C ILE A 12 -37.15 56.83 -14.41
N ASN A 13 -37.09 56.36 -13.16
CA ASN A 13 -35.84 56.07 -12.48
C ASN A 13 -35.16 54.88 -13.19
N GLU A 14 -34.29 55.15 -14.15
CA GLU A 14 -33.31 54.17 -14.62
C GLU A 14 -32.19 54.01 -13.58
N SER A 15 -32.44 53.23 -12.53
CA SER A 15 -31.37 52.63 -11.73
C SER A 15 -30.92 51.31 -12.36
N GLY A 16 -30.52 51.38 -13.63
CA GLY A 16 -29.79 50.32 -14.30
C GLY A 16 -28.34 50.28 -13.80
N GLN A 17 -28.11 49.76 -12.59
CA GLN A 17 -26.78 49.33 -12.18
C GLN A 17 -26.37 48.14 -13.06
N SER A 18 -25.84 48.44 -14.24
CA SER A 18 -25.08 47.46 -15.02
C SER A 18 -23.85 47.09 -14.21
N PHE A 19 -23.89 45.92 -13.58
CA PHE A 19 -22.77 45.35 -12.84
C PHE A 19 -21.69 44.89 -13.84
N ARG A 20 -21.01 45.85 -14.48
CA ARG A 20 -19.83 45.58 -15.29
C ARG A 20 -18.68 45.27 -14.36
N LEU A 21 -18.56 44.01 -13.96
CA LEU A 21 -17.39 43.48 -13.28
C LEU A 21 -16.14 43.70 -14.14
N ARG A 22 -15.42 44.79 -13.87
CA ARG A 22 -14.07 45.01 -14.38
C ARG A 22 -13.13 44.12 -13.57
N PHE A 23 -13.06 42.83 -13.91
CA PHE A 23 -12.03 41.97 -13.35
C PHE A 23 -10.68 42.39 -13.94
N SER A 24 -9.75 42.84 -13.09
CA SER A 24 -8.36 43.01 -13.52
C SER A 24 -7.78 41.63 -13.88
N LEU A 25 -6.88 41.58 -14.86
CA LEU A 25 -6.18 40.35 -15.24
C LEU A 25 -5.55 39.65 -14.01
N ALA A 26 -5.07 40.44 -13.05
CA ALA A 26 -4.53 39.96 -11.78
C ALA A 26 -5.59 39.29 -10.89
N ALA A 27 -6.80 39.84 -10.81
CA ALA A 27 -7.91 39.22 -10.09
C ALA A 27 -8.34 37.90 -10.76
N MET A 28 -8.37 37.87 -12.09
CA MET A 28 -8.69 36.65 -12.85
C MET A 28 -7.64 35.55 -12.63
N LEU A 29 -6.34 35.89 -12.68
CA LEU A 29 -5.24 34.97 -12.36
C LEU A 29 -5.30 34.48 -10.91
N GLY A 30 -5.63 35.36 -9.96
CA GLY A 30 -5.82 34.99 -8.55
C GLY A 30 -6.94 33.96 -8.37
N ILE A 31 -8.11 34.20 -8.99
CA ILE A 31 -9.24 33.26 -8.96
C ILE A 31 -8.88 31.92 -9.61
N ILE A 32 -8.22 31.93 -10.77
CA ILE A 32 -7.76 30.70 -11.45
C ILE A 32 -6.80 29.91 -10.56
N THR A 33 -5.87 30.59 -9.89
CA THR A 33 -4.89 29.94 -9.00
C THR A 33 -5.58 29.31 -7.79
N ILE A 34 -6.54 30.02 -7.18
CA ILE A 34 -7.33 29.51 -6.06
C ILE A 34 -8.18 28.31 -6.51
N LEU A 35 -8.86 28.41 -7.64
CA LEU A 35 -9.64 27.30 -8.19
C LEU A 35 -8.75 26.10 -8.54
N ALA A 36 -7.59 26.32 -9.15
CA ALA A 36 -6.62 25.27 -9.43
C ALA A 36 -6.09 24.60 -8.15
N ALA A 37 -5.87 25.36 -7.08
CA ALA A 37 -5.51 24.82 -5.78
C ALA A 37 -6.65 23.99 -5.17
N ILE A 38 -7.90 24.46 -5.25
CA ILE A 38 -9.09 23.75 -4.76
C ILE A 38 -9.34 22.47 -5.58
N PHE A 39 -9.28 22.53 -6.91
CA PHE A 39 -9.48 21.37 -7.78
C PHE A 39 -8.29 20.41 -7.75
N GLY A 40 -7.06 20.90 -7.55
CA GLY A 40 -5.89 20.08 -7.27
C GLY A 40 -6.04 19.34 -5.94
N TYR A 41 -6.50 20.03 -4.90
CA TYR A 41 -6.82 19.46 -3.60
C TYR A 41 -7.96 18.43 -3.69
N LEU A 42 -9.09 18.77 -4.32
CA LEU A 42 -10.22 17.84 -4.51
C LEU A 42 -9.89 16.68 -5.45
N GLY A 43 -9.03 16.91 -6.45
CA GLY A 43 -8.52 15.89 -7.36
C GLY A 43 -7.59 14.89 -6.67
N TYR A 44 -6.78 15.36 -5.72
CA TYR A 44 -5.95 14.54 -4.84
C TYR A 44 -6.78 13.54 -4.04
N TYR A 45 -8.00 13.92 -3.63
CA TYR A 45 -8.91 13.10 -2.82
C TYR A 45 -9.93 12.27 -3.61
N ARG A 46 -9.84 12.14 -4.94
CA ARG A 46 -10.75 11.21 -5.64
C ARG A 46 -10.47 9.77 -5.17
N PRO A 47 -11.43 9.10 -4.50
CA PRO A 47 -11.19 7.80 -3.90
C PRO A 47 -11.01 6.77 -5.01
N ALA A 48 -9.79 6.26 -5.11
CA ALA A 48 -9.42 5.13 -5.95
C ALA A 48 -9.13 3.97 -5.02
N GLN A 49 -10.04 3.00 -5.02
CA GLN A 49 -9.93 1.83 -4.16
C GLN A 49 -8.97 0.82 -4.78
N ALA A 50 -8.16 0.19 -3.95
CA ALA A 50 -7.35 -0.97 -4.31
C ALA A 50 -7.50 -2.03 -3.21
N ILE A 51 -7.36 -3.30 -3.57
CA ILE A 51 -7.20 -4.39 -2.62
C ILE A 51 -5.71 -4.72 -2.57
N VAL A 52 -5.14 -4.63 -1.38
CA VAL A 52 -3.78 -5.08 -1.12
C VAL A 52 -3.83 -6.46 -0.46
N SER A 53 -3.01 -7.39 -0.92
CA SER A 53 -2.77 -8.66 -0.25
C SER A 53 -1.32 -8.85 0.12
N TYR A 54 -1.10 -9.48 1.27
CA TYR A 54 0.23 -9.82 1.78
C TYR A 54 0.38 -11.33 1.82
N GLN A 55 1.50 -11.83 1.32
CA GLN A 55 1.97 -13.18 1.55
C GLN A 55 3.38 -13.10 2.12
N VAL A 56 3.67 -13.97 3.07
CA VAL A 56 4.96 -14.01 3.75
C VAL A 56 5.55 -15.40 3.56
N ALA A 57 6.86 -15.47 3.39
CA ALA A 57 7.59 -16.72 3.38
C ALA A 57 9.03 -16.51 3.83
N THR A 58 9.70 -17.62 4.08
CA THR A 58 11.11 -17.67 4.38
C THR A 58 11.78 -18.48 3.29
N ILE A 59 12.69 -17.84 2.53
CA ILE A 59 13.28 -18.40 1.31
C ILE A 59 14.78 -18.67 1.54
N PRO A 60 15.30 -19.84 1.14
CA PRO A 60 16.75 -20.09 1.12
C PRO A 60 17.49 -19.14 0.17
N THR A 61 18.68 -18.67 0.56
CA THR A 61 19.50 -17.76 -0.26
C THR A 61 19.76 -18.31 -1.67
N GLN A 62 20.06 -19.60 -1.79
CA GLN A 62 20.35 -20.23 -3.09
C GLN A 62 19.14 -20.17 -4.04
N GLN A 63 17.94 -20.44 -3.52
CA GLN A 63 16.71 -20.38 -4.31
C GLN A 63 16.38 -18.96 -4.73
N LEU A 64 16.59 -17.97 -3.85
CA LEU A 64 16.39 -16.57 -4.17
C LEU A 64 17.34 -16.09 -5.26
N ASP A 65 18.64 -16.40 -5.13
CA ASP A 65 19.67 -15.98 -6.07
C ASP A 65 19.43 -16.60 -7.46
N ALA A 66 18.89 -17.82 -7.52
CA ALA A 66 18.54 -18.51 -8.77
C ALA A 66 17.42 -17.80 -9.57
N ILE A 67 16.58 -16.97 -8.93
CA ILE A 67 15.52 -16.22 -9.64
C ILE A 67 16.14 -15.08 -10.48
N GLY A 68 17.33 -14.60 -10.10
CA GLY A 68 18.03 -13.56 -10.86
C GLY A 68 17.35 -12.19 -10.85
N LEU A 69 16.56 -11.89 -9.81
CA LEU A 69 15.87 -10.59 -9.67
C LEU A 69 16.84 -9.48 -9.28
N THR A 70 16.62 -8.30 -9.86
CA THR A 70 17.31 -7.08 -9.44
C THR A 70 16.46 -6.33 -8.43
N PHE A 71 17.01 -6.13 -7.23
CA PHE A 71 16.31 -5.49 -6.13
C PHE A 71 16.75 -4.03 -5.97
N ASN A 72 15.78 -3.15 -5.75
CA ASN A 72 15.95 -1.75 -5.39
C ASN A 72 16.16 -1.64 -3.88
N ALA A 73 17.19 -0.91 -3.46
CA ALA A 73 17.46 -0.65 -2.05
C ALA A 73 16.42 0.30 -1.44
N ILE A 74 16.15 0.12 -0.15
CA ILE A 74 15.37 1.06 0.66
C ILE A 74 16.32 1.74 1.64
N GLU A 75 16.35 3.06 1.63
CA GLU A 75 17.24 3.82 2.51
C GLU A 75 16.94 3.52 3.99
N GLY A 76 17.99 3.20 4.75
CA GLY A 76 17.89 2.93 6.17
C GLY A 76 17.12 1.65 6.54
N SER A 77 16.89 0.73 5.59
CA SER A 77 16.26 -0.56 5.87
C SER A 77 17.07 -1.74 5.31
N PRO A 78 17.05 -2.91 5.97
CA PRO A 78 17.59 -4.14 5.38
C PRO A 78 16.70 -4.70 4.26
N TYR A 79 15.48 -4.18 4.09
CA TYR A 79 14.60 -4.60 3.02
C TYR A 79 15.01 -3.98 1.69
N ARG A 80 14.87 -4.76 0.64
CA ARG A 80 15.01 -4.36 -0.76
C ARG A 80 13.82 -4.92 -1.53
N TRP A 81 13.46 -4.30 -2.64
CA TRP A 81 12.22 -4.65 -3.36
C TRP A 81 12.41 -4.81 -4.86
N ALA A 82 11.65 -5.71 -5.46
CA ALA A 82 11.57 -5.91 -6.89
C ALA A 82 10.11 -6.05 -7.31
N GLU A 83 9.78 -5.65 -8.53
CA GLU A 83 8.50 -6.00 -9.14
C GLU A 83 8.64 -7.37 -9.81
N VAL A 84 7.66 -8.25 -9.56
CA VAL A 84 7.63 -9.62 -10.05
C VAL A 84 6.29 -9.92 -10.70
N ASN A 85 6.29 -10.74 -11.74
CA ASN A 85 5.08 -11.18 -12.43
C ASN A 85 4.95 -12.69 -12.26
N ASP A 86 3.71 -13.17 -12.03
CA ASP A 86 3.40 -14.60 -11.87
C ASP A 86 4.28 -15.31 -10.83
N PHE A 87 4.57 -14.62 -9.72
CA PHE A 87 5.44 -15.12 -8.65
C PHE A 87 4.61 -15.69 -7.52
N ASP A 88 4.91 -16.92 -7.10
CA ASP A 88 4.24 -17.57 -5.97
C ASP A 88 5.27 -17.92 -4.89
N LEU A 89 5.15 -17.29 -3.72
CA LEU A 89 6.02 -17.62 -2.59
C LEU A 89 5.80 -19.05 -2.08
N ALA A 90 4.66 -19.68 -2.35
CA ALA A 90 4.35 -21.03 -1.88
C ALA A 90 5.18 -22.11 -2.58
N THR A 91 5.79 -21.82 -3.74
CA THR A 91 6.63 -22.79 -4.45
C THR A 91 8.01 -22.95 -3.82
N PHE A 92 8.41 -22.04 -2.94
CA PHE A 92 9.69 -22.10 -2.25
C PHE A 92 9.58 -23.02 -1.04
N THR A 93 10.05 -24.25 -1.21
CA THR A 93 10.20 -25.17 -0.11
C THR A 93 11.48 -24.86 0.65
N PRO A 94 11.44 -24.87 1.99
CA PRO A 94 12.66 -24.86 2.76
C PRO A 94 13.63 -25.98 2.36
N GLU A 95 14.93 -25.71 2.48
CA GLU A 95 15.98 -26.72 2.22
C GLU A 95 16.14 -27.75 3.36
N ASP A 96 15.52 -27.50 4.52
CA ASP A 96 15.51 -28.40 5.66
C ASP A 96 14.28 -29.33 5.67
N ASN A 97 14.34 -30.43 6.43
CA ASN A 97 13.25 -31.40 6.59
C ASN A 97 12.03 -30.86 7.36
N ARG A 98 11.85 -29.54 7.41
CA ARG A 98 10.77 -28.92 8.17
C ARG A 98 9.47 -28.94 7.40
N THR A 99 8.38 -29.10 8.13
CA THR A 99 7.03 -28.89 7.64
C THR A 99 6.50 -27.60 8.23
N GLN A 100 6.13 -26.65 7.37
CA GLN A 100 5.62 -25.34 7.78
C GLN A 100 4.24 -25.10 7.18
N GLN A 101 3.33 -24.53 7.98
CA GLN A 101 2.09 -24.01 7.43
C GLN A 101 2.40 -22.75 6.60
N PRO A 102 1.70 -22.52 5.47
CA PRO A 102 1.82 -21.25 4.77
C PRO A 102 1.32 -20.12 5.68
N PHE A 103 1.98 -18.97 5.61
CA PHE A 103 1.43 -17.74 6.20
C PHE A 103 0.09 -17.42 5.54
N SER A 104 -0.84 -16.87 6.31
CA SER A 104 -2.17 -16.52 5.83
C SER A 104 -2.10 -15.37 4.84
N VAL A 105 -2.86 -15.45 3.76
CA VAL A 105 -3.00 -14.31 2.83
C VAL A 105 -4.03 -13.35 3.39
N ARG A 106 -3.61 -12.14 3.77
CA ARG A 106 -4.51 -11.11 4.27
C ARG A 106 -4.84 -10.10 3.17
N LYS A 107 -6.13 -9.89 2.90
CA LYS A 107 -6.63 -8.88 1.95
C LYS A 107 -7.20 -7.67 2.68
N THR A 108 -6.76 -6.48 2.32
CA THR A 108 -7.22 -5.21 2.89
C THR A 108 -7.58 -4.25 1.78
N ALA A 109 -8.79 -3.69 1.83
CA ALA A 109 -9.18 -2.61 0.95
C ALA A 109 -8.55 -1.29 1.41
N ILE A 110 -7.93 -0.57 0.49
CA ILE A 110 -7.33 0.76 0.70
C ILE A 110 -7.96 1.74 -0.27
N SER A 111 -8.02 3.02 0.08
CA SER A 111 -8.72 4.02 -0.76
C SER A 111 -8.09 5.40 -0.79
N SER A 112 -7.36 5.76 0.27
CA SER A 112 -6.68 7.05 0.40
C SER A 112 -5.44 6.91 1.25
N TRP A 113 -4.42 7.69 0.92
CA TRP A 113 -3.26 7.90 1.76
C TRP A 113 -3.49 9.07 2.75
N PRO A 114 -3.03 8.97 4.01
CA PRO A 114 -2.57 7.76 4.70
C PRO A 114 -3.76 6.98 5.28
N MET A 115 -3.71 5.65 5.19
CA MET A 115 -4.58 4.75 5.96
C MET A 115 -3.70 3.90 6.86
N GLU A 116 -4.02 3.85 8.15
CA GLU A 116 -3.27 3.00 9.08
C GLU A 116 -3.42 1.54 8.66
N ALA A 117 -2.28 0.88 8.48
CA ALA A 117 -2.24 -0.54 8.23
C ALA A 117 -2.69 -1.24 9.51
N ALA A 118 -3.83 -1.95 9.44
CA ALA A 118 -4.27 -2.77 10.55
C ALA A 118 -3.11 -3.69 10.95
N SER A 119 -2.64 -3.56 12.21
CA SER A 119 -1.55 -4.37 12.74
C SER A 119 -1.82 -5.83 12.38
N TYR A 120 -0.92 -6.39 11.60
CA TYR A 120 -1.03 -7.75 11.12
C TYR A 120 0.02 -8.56 11.83
N VAL A 121 -0.41 -9.51 12.65
CA VAL A 121 0.46 -10.52 13.23
C VAL A 121 0.02 -11.84 12.62
N ASP A 122 0.95 -12.51 11.97
CA ASP A 122 0.76 -13.84 11.44
C ASP A 122 1.71 -14.79 12.14
N ILE A 123 1.18 -15.94 12.56
CA ILE A 123 1.89 -16.92 13.37
C ILE A 123 1.72 -18.27 12.70
N ARG A 124 2.83 -18.96 12.48
CA ARG A 124 2.81 -20.32 11.96
C ARG A 124 3.62 -21.27 12.84
N PHE A 125 3.17 -22.52 12.87
CA PHE A 125 3.93 -23.60 13.46
C PHE A 125 4.88 -24.19 12.42
N VAL A 126 6.10 -24.48 12.88
CA VAL A 126 7.11 -25.17 12.10
C VAL A 126 7.49 -26.42 12.86
N ASP A 127 7.22 -27.56 12.24
CA ASP A 127 7.57 -28.87 12.75
C ASP A 127 8.91 -29.28 12.11
N THR A 128 9.92 -29.57 12.94
CA THR A 128 11.29 -29.91 12.54
C THR A 128 11.82 -31.06 13.38
N GLN A 129 13.07 -31.46 13.14
CA GLN A 129 13.81 -32.35 14.01
C GLN A 129 15.05 -31.66 14.55
N THR A 130 15.39 -31.94 15.80
CA THR A 130 16.71 -31.62 16.35
C THR A 130 17.80 -32.42 15.65
N GLU A 131 19.07 -32.05 15.86
CA GLU A 131 20.22 -32.77 15.28
C GLU A 131 20.25 -34.27 15.68
N ASP A 132 19.72 -34.64 16.85
CA ASP A 132 19.58 -36.02 17.32
C ASP A 132 18.27 -36.70 16.87
N GLY A 133 17.49 -36.06 15.99
CA GLY A 133 16.30 -36.64 15.36
C GLY A 133 15.01 -36.56 16.18
N ARG A 134 15.00 -35.87 17.33
CA ARG A 134 13.78 -35.68 18.13
C ARG A 134 12.86 -34.66 17.46
N PRO A 135 11.54 -34.91 17.41
CA PRO A 135 10.60 -33.95 16.84
C PRO A 135 10.55 -32.70 17.70
N MET A 136 10.55 -31.54 17.05
CA MET A 136 10.46 -30.24 17.68
C MET A 136 9.44 -29.38 16.94
N ARG A 137 8.59 -28.68 17.69
CA ARG A 137 7.67 -27.68 17.16
C ARG A 137 8.07 -26.31 17.66
N VAL A 138 8.22 -25.37 16.74
CA VAL A 138 8.53 -23.98 17.05
C VAL A 138 7.56 -23.05 16.33
N ILE A 139 7.64 -21.77 16.70
CA ILE A 139 6.76 -20.74 16.19
C ILE A 139 7.58 -19.73 15.40
N GLU A 140 7.10 -19.41 14.20
CA GLU A 140 7.54 -18.25 13.44
C GLU A 140 6.44 -17.19 13.48
N THR A 141 6.84 -15.94 13.66
CA THR A 141 5.91 -14.82 13.78
C THR A 141 6.33 -13.69 12.87
N SER A 142 5.39 -13.13 12.11
CA SER A 142 5.59 -11.95 11.27
C SER A 142 4.62 -10.87 11.67
N GLN A 143 5.13 -9.68 11.96
CA GLN A 143 4.34 -8.52 12.33
C GLN A 143 4.54 -7.37 11.34
N PHE A 144 3.44 -6.75 10.95
CA PHE A 144 3.39 -5.58 10.07
C PHE A 144 2.57 -4.48 10.73
N THR A 145 3.12 -3.27 10.79
CA THR A 145 2.44 -2.05 11.26
C THR A 145 2.79 -0.88 10.36
N GLY A 146 2.10 0.25 10.46
CA GLY A 146 2.44 1.47 9.73
C GLY A 146 1.28 1.98 8.88
N PHE A 147 1.56 2.43 7.66
CA PHE A 147 0.59 3.07 6.79
C PHE A 147 0.63 2.49 5.37
N MET A 148 -0.54 2.44 4.74
CA MET A 148 -0.69 2.10 3.35
C MET A 148 -1.77 2.99 2.73
N GLY A 149 -1.79 3.11 1.41
CA GLY A 149 -2.85 3.86 0.76
C GLY A 149 -2.57 4.13 -0.70
N THR A 150 -3.59 4.66 -1.35
CA THR A 150 -3.52 5.15 -2.71
C THR A 150 -3.62 6.67 -2.72
N ARG A 151 -2.92 7.33 -3.64
CA ARG A 151 -3.06 8.77 -3.89
C ARG A 151 -3.01 9.06 -5.38
N LYS A 152 -3.55 10.20 -5.80
CA LYS A 152 -3.32 10.68 -7.16
C LYS A 152 -2.12 11.61 -7.20
N ALA A 153 -1.22 11.39 -8.15
CA ALA A 153 -0.18 12.34 -8.51
C ALA A 153 -0.31 12.66 -10.01
N GLY A 154 -0.79 13.86 -10.31
CA GLY A 154 -1.23 14.21 -11.66
C GLY A 154 -2.40 13.32 -12.11
N LEU A 155 -2.26 12.65 -13.25
CA LEU A 155 -3.27 11.75 -13.81
C LEU A 155 -3.15 10.30 -13.35
N ASN A 156 -2.07 9.96 -12.63
CA ASN A 156 -1.76 8.58 -12.30
C ASN A 156 -2.18 8.24 -10.87
N LEU A 157 -2.74 7.04 -10.70
CA LEU A 157 -2.95 6.43 -9.40
C LEU A 157 -1.60 5.90 -8.90
N GLN A 158 -1.24 6.31 -7.69
CA GLN A 158 -0.03 5.86 -7.01
C GLN A 158 -0.39 5.01 -5.81
N LEU A 159 0.41 3.98 -5.58
CA LEU A 159 0.42 3.18 -4.37
C LEU A 159 1.54 3.71 -3.46
N ARG A 160 1.24 3.82 -2.17
CA ARG A 160 2.23 4.09 -1.14
C ARG A 160 2.11 3.09 0.00
N LEU A 161 3.24 2.50 0.35
CA LEU A 161 3.42 1.55 1.45
C LEU A 161 4.52 2.09 2.36
N GLU A 162 4.22 2.19 3.65
CA GLU A 162 5.19 2.53 4.71
C GLU A 162 4.94 1.61 5.89
N LEU A 163 5.51 0.41 5.81
CA LEU A 163 5.28 -0.64 6.80
C LEU A 163 6.55 -0.90 7.60
N ASN A 164 6.42 -0.93 8.93
CA ASN A 164 7.42 -1.52 9.80
C ASN A 164 7.16 -3.04 9.87
N VAL A 165 8.22 -3.81 9.72
CA VAL A 165 8.17 -5.27 9.71
C VAL A 165 9.09 -5.82 10.77
N SER A 166 8.59 -6.77 11.56
CA SER A 166 9.38 -7.60 12.47
C SER A 166 9.04 -9.06 12.20
N HIS A 167 10.04 -9.87 11.87
CA HIS A 167 9.87 -11.30 11.63
C HIS A 167 10.79 -12.09 12.54
N GLN A 168 10.22 -12.97 13.35
CA GLN A 168 10.94 -13.87 14.25
C GLN A 168 11.04 -15.25 13.61
N TYR A 169 12.28 -15.70 13.46
CA TYR A 169 12.66 -16.94 12.81
C TYR A 169 13.57 -17.76 13.74
N PRO A 170 13.21 -19.01 14.07
CA PRO A 170 14.06 -19.89 14.85
C PRO A 170 15.35 -20.27 14.11
N ASP A 171 16.50 -20.14 14.77
CA ASP A 171 17.80 -20.53 14.22
C ASP A 171 18.00 -22.05 14.30
N PHE A 172 17.34 -22.77 13.39
CA PHE A 172 17.36 -24.23 13.34
C PHE A 172 18.78 -24.84 13.25
N PRO A 173 19.70 -24.34 12.39
CA PRO A 173 21.01 -24.97 12.23
C PRO A 173 21.90 -24.90 13.48
N ASN A 174 21.66 -23.95 14.39
CA ASN A 174 22.50 -23.72 15.57
C ASN A 174 21.78 -24.01 16.90
N ALA A 175 20.65 -24.73 16.86
CA ALA A 175 19.91 -25.07 18.06
C ALA A 175 20.71 -26.02 18.97
N PRO A 176 20.99 -25.68 20.24
CA PRO A 176 21.63 -26.60 21.17
C PRO A 176 20.77 -27.84 21.40
N LYS A 177 21.40 -29.01 21.54
CA LYS A 177 20.72 -30.32 21.62
C LYS A 177 19.62 -30.41 22.68
N ASP A 178 19.70 -29.62 23.76
CA ASP A 178 18.77 -29.68 24.89
C ASP A 178 17.87 -28.45 25.05
N TYR A 179 17.92 -27.50 24.10
CA TYR A 179 17.21 -26.22 24.22
C TYR A 179 16.41 -25.89 22.96
N LEU A 180 15.40 -25.03 23.14
CA LEU A 180 14.71 -24.42 22.00
C LEU A 180 15.71 -23.58 21.18
N PRO A 181 15.56 -23.55 19.84
CA PRO A 181 16.40 -22.71 18.98
C PRO A 181 16.32 -21.25 19.41
N GLN A 182 17.46 -20.56 19.32
CA GLN A 182 17.48 -19.12 19.50
C GLN A 182 16.66 -18.45 18.39
N LEU A 183 15.92 -17.39 18.73
CA LEU A 183 15.18 -16.63 17.74
C LEU A 183 16.11 -15.60 17.09
N LYS A 184 16.16 -15.61 15.77
CA LYS A 184 16.69 -14.54 14.94
C LYS A 184 15.54 -13.64 14.52
N THR A 185 15.81 -12.34 14.43
CA THR A 185 14.79 -11.37 14.04
C THR A 185 15.26 -10.57 12.84
N ALA A 186 14.41 -10.48 11.81
CA ALA A 186 14.55 -9.52 10.73
C ALA A 186 13.60 -8.33 10.98
N GLU A 187 14.17 -7.18 11.30
CA GLU A 187 13.45 -5.95 11.57
C GLU A 187 13.82 -4.85 10.57
N GLY A 188 12.81 -4.13 10.07
CA GLY A 188 13.06 -3.06 9.11
C GLY A 188 11.79 -2.40 8.59
N LYS A 189 11.95 -1.63 7.50
CA LYS A 189 10.88 -0.90 6.85
C LYS A 189 10.71 -1.35 5.41
N ILE A 190 9.51 -1.75 5.07
CA ILE A 190 9.06 -1.86 3.69
C ILE A 190 8.56 -0.46 3.28
N PHE A 191 9.17 0.08 2.23
CA PHE A 191 8.77 1.34 1.62
C PHE A 191 8.58 1.15 0.12
N TYR A 192 7.46 1.64 -0.38
CA TYR A 192 7.21 1.78 -1.81
C TYR A 192 6.38 3.03 -2.05
N GLU A 193 6.78 3.84 -3.01
CA GLU A 193 5.96 4.93 -3.53
C GLU A 193 6.14 4.99 -5.04
N GLY A 194 5.06 4.74 -5.78
CA GLY A 194 5.14 4.61 -7.22
C GLY A 194 3.77 4.47 -7.86
N ALA A 195 3.76 4.23 -9.17
CA ALA A 195 2.55 3.83 -9.86
C ALA A 195 1.96 2.54 -9.24
N MET A 196 0.69 2.24 -9.52
CA MET A 196 0.19 0.91 -9.17
C MET A 196 1.01 -0.14 -9.93
N PRO A 197 1.60 -1.15 -9.26
CA PRO A 197 2.40 -2.18 -9.92
C PRO A 197 1.55 -2.97 -10.92
N GLY A 198 2.18 -3.38 -12.02
CA GLY A 198 1.54 -4.26 -13.01
C GLY A 198 1.47 -5.71 -12.53
N GLY A 199 2.48 -6.12 -11.75
CA GLY A 199 2.53 -7.40 -11.04
C GLY A 199 2.46 -7.23 -9.51
N ASP A 200 3.29 -8.00 -8.81
CA ASP A 200 3.43 -7.97 -7.36
C ASP A 200 4.76 -7.32 -6.96
N LEU A 201 4.81 -6.78 -5.74
CA LEU A 201 6.03 -6.25 -5.15
C LEU A 201 6.62 -7.27 -4.18
N LEU A 202 7.78 -7.82 -4.51
CA LEU A 202 8.52 -8.71 -3.64
C LEU A 202 9.53 -7.91 -2.82
N PHE A 203 9.35 -7.90 -1.51
CA PHE A 203 10.30 -7.35 -0.55
C PHE A 203 11.07 -8.47 0.12
N ILE A 204 12.37 -8.31 0.26
CA ILE A 204 13.22 -9.29 0.92
C ILE A 204 14.19 -8.63 1.89
N ALA A 205 14.49 -9.30 3.00
CA ALA A 205 15.54 -8.92 3.94
C ALA A 205 16.30 -10.17 4.41
N PRO A 206 17.63 -10.12 4.53
CA PRO A 206 18.40 -11.25 5.06
C PRO A 206 18.07 -11.45 6.54
N ILE A 207 17.81 -12.70 6.94
CA ILE A 207 17.71 -13.12 8.36
C ILE A 207 19.06 -13.67 8.82
N SER A 208 19.70 -14.46 7.95
CA SER A 208 21.02 -15.05 8.13
C SER A 208 21.72 -15.15 6.77
N ASN A 209 22.90 -15.76 6.71
CA ASN A 209 23.63 -15.94 5.45
C ASN A 209 22.87 -16.83 4.45
N ASP A 210 22.04 -17.75 4.95
CA ASP A 210 21.43 -18.81 4.14
C ASP A 210 19.92 -18.62 3.95
N VAL A 211 19.33 -17.60 4.58
CA VAL A 211 17.89 -17.43 4.65
C VAL A 211 17.47 -15.96 4.55
N TYR A 212 16.47 -15.70 3.71
CA TYR A 212 15.78 -14.42 3.57
C TYR A 212 14.35 -14.50 4.09
N HIS A 213 13.91 -13.42 4.73
CA HIS A 213 12.50 -13.13 4.92
C HIS A 213 11.98 -12.49 3.63
N ALA A 214 10.87 -13.02 3.10
CA ALA A 214 10.24 -12.54 1.88
C ALA A 214 8.79 -12.14 2.14
N VAL A 215 8.40 -10.99 1.62
CA VAL A 215 7.05 -10.44 1.72
C VAL A 215 6.60 -10.07 0.31
N LEU A 216 5.60 -10.77 -0.21
CA LEU A 216 4.98 -10.47 -1.48
C LEU A 216 3.74 -9.61 -1.23
N VAL A 217 3.69 -8.46 -1.88
CA VAL A 217 2.59 -7.50 -1.78
C VAL A 217 1.93 -7.36 -3.15
N SER A 218 0.71 -7.86 -3.29
CA SER A 218 -0.11 -7.64 -4.48
C SER A 218 -1.03 -6.45 -4.25
N ALA A 219 -1.10 -5.52 -5.20
CA ALA A 219 -2.03 -4.39 -5.13
C ALA A 219 -2.84 -4.30 -6.42
N LYS A 220 -4.16 -4.54 -6.32
CA LYS A 220 -5.06 -4.51 -7.49
C LYS A 220 -6.09 -3.40 -7.35
N PRO A 221 -6.25 -2.50 -8.32
CA PRO A 221 -7.31 -1.50 -8.30
C PRO A 221 -8.67 -2.21 -8.30
N VAL A 222 -9.63 -1.66 -7.56
CA VAL A 222 -11.02 -2.12 -7.58
C VAL A 222 -11.75 -1.36 -8.67
N ASP A 223 -12.16 -2.06 -9.72
CA ASP A 223 -13.06 -1.49 -10.71
C ASP A 223 -14.43 -1.25 -10.06
N LYS A 224 -14.89 0.00 -10.07
CA LYS A 224 -16.21 0.41 -9.52
C LYS A 224 -17.41 -0.22 -10.26
N GLN A 225 -17.19 -1.10 -11.23
CA GLN A 225 -18.27 -1.75 -12.00
C GLN A 225 -18.75 -3.09 -11.41
N SER A 226 -18.12 -3.62 -10.37
CA SER A 226 -18.43 -4.98 -9.87
C SER A 226 -19.33 -5.03 -8.63
N SER A 227 -20.22 -4.05 -8.44
CA SER A 227 -21.27 -4.09 -7.41
C SER A 227 -22.65 -4.11 -8.05
N THR A 228 -23.01 -5.22 -8.69
CA THR A 228 -24.40 -5.61 -8.94
C THR A 228 -24.48 -7.12 -9.12
N THR A 229 -24.12 -7.86 -8.06
CA THR A 229 -24.58 -9.25 -7.93
C THR A 229 -25.58 -9.28 -6.80
N THR A 230 -26.85 -9.12 -7.17
CA THR A 230 -28.01 -9.48 -6.36
C THR A 230 -27.79 -10.91 -5.84
N GLN A 231 -27.59 -11.07 -4.54
CA GLN A 231 -27.69 -12.39 -3.93
C GLN A 231 -29.13 -12.88 -4.10
N PRO A 232 -29.37 -14.09 -4.63
CA PRO A 232 -30.66 -14.72 -4.46
C PRO A 232 -30.77 -15.13 -2.98
N ASN A 233 -31.80 -14.60 -2.32
CA ASN A 233 -32.18 -15.02 -0.97
C ASN A 233 -32.25 -16.55 -0.91
N ARG A 234 -31.58 -17.12 0.10
CA ARG A 234 -31.91 -18.43 0.65
C ARG A 234 -32.37 -18.25 2.07
#